data_AF-A0A8H9F6G9-F1
#
_entry.id   AF-A0A8H9F6G9-F1
#
_cell.length_a   1.000
_cell.length_b   1.000
_cell.length_c   1.000
_cell.angle_alpha   90.00
_cell.angle_beta   90.00
_cell.angle_gamma   90.00
#
_symmetry.space_group_name_H-M   'P 1'
#
loop_
_entity.id
_entity.type
_entity.pdbx_description
1 polymer ?
#
loop_
_entity_poly.entity_id
_entity_poly.type
_entity_poly.pdbx_seq_one_letter_code
_entity_poly.pdbx_strand_id
1 'polypeptide(L)' 'MDNLQPGDLLFWGSASAPYHVGIYVGNNQYIHAATPGQGVIKQTLSSYFYPSVAKRVL' A
#
# COMPACT_ATOMS: atom_id res chain seq x y z
N MET A 1 -1.73 -5.28 -11.04
CA MET A 1 -2.09 -5.34 -9.59
C MET A 1 -3.51 -5.90 -9.48
N ASP A 2 -3.79 -6.95 -10.24
CA ASP A 2 -5.14 -7.10 -10.78
C ASP A 2 -6.01 -8.04 -9.93
N ASN A 3 -5.47 -8.52 -8.81
CA ASN A 3 -6.10 -9.42 -7.85
C ASN A 3 -5.82 -9.01 -6.39
N LEU A 4 -5.75 -7.71 -6.13
CA LEU A 4 -5.66 -7.20 -4.76
C LEU A 4 -6.86 -7.64 -3.93
N GLN A 5 -6.60 -8.19 -2.75
CA GLN A 5 -7.61 -8.54 -1.76
C GLN A 5 -7.34 -7.83 -0.44
N PRO A 6 -8.39 -7.42 0.31
CA PRO A 6 -8.20 -6.84 1.62
C PRO A 6 -7.27 -7.70 2.48
N GLY A 7 -6.25 -7.08 3.07
CA GLY A 7 -5.19 -7.74 3.82
C GLY A 7 -3.86 -7.89 3.06
N ASP A 8 -3.83 -7.69 1.74
CA ASP A 8 -2.58 -7.67 0.98
C ASP A 8 -1.69 -6.50 1.42
N LEU A 9 -0.40 -6.75 1.61
CA LEU A 9 0.59 -5.71 1.86
C LEU A 9 1.05 -5.09 0.55
N LEU A 10 0.99 -3.77 0.49
CA LEU A 10 1.41 -2.95 -0.65
C LEU A 10 2.76 -2.32 -0.33
N PHE A 11 3.73 -2.46 -1.23
CA PHE A 11 5.08 -1.93 -1.03
C PHE A 11 5.45 -0.95 -2.13
N TRP A 12 6.12 0.14 -1.75
CA TRP A 12 6.75 1.08 -2.68
C TRP A 12 8.27 0.99 -2.58
N GLY A 13 8.93 1.06 -3.74
CA GLY A 13 10.37 0.87 -3.85
C GLY A 13 10.70 -0.35 -4.72
N SER A 14 11.96 -0.80 -4.68
CA SER A 14 12.31 -2.03 -5.39
C SER A 14 11.79 -3.26 -4.64
N ALA A 15 11.60 -4.37 -5.36
CA ALA A 15 11.14 -5.62 -4.75
C ALA A 15 12.08 -6.15 -3.64
N SER A 16 13.36 -5.82 -3.70
CA SER A 16 14.38 -6.21 -2.71
C SER A 16 14.61 -5.17 -1.60
N ALA A 17 14.20 -3.92 -1.80
CA ALA A 17 14.40 -2.83 -0.84
C ALA A 17 13.22 -1.83 -0.88
N PRO A 18 12.05 -2.21 -0.34
CA PRO A 18 10.93 -1.30 -0.23
C PRO A 18 11.21 -0.21 0.82
N TYR A 19 10.83 1.03 0.52
CA TYR A 19 10.97 2.16 1.45
C TYR A 19 9.67 2.50 2.17
N HIS A 20 8.53 2.03 1.67
CA HIS A 20 7.22 2.30 2.26
C HIS A 20 6.31 1.07 2.16
N VAL A 21 5.41 0.92 3.13
CA VAL A 21 4.42 -0.16 3.17
C VAL A 21 3.06 0.34 3.60
N GLY A 22 2.01 -0.29 3.09
CA GLY A 22 0.62 -0.12 3.52
C GLY A 22 -0.14 -1.43 3.42
N ILE A 23 -1.35 -1.47 3.96
CA ILE A 23 -2.25 -2.61 3.88
C ILE A 23 -3.46 -2.26 3.03
N TYR A 24 -3.75 -3.06 2.01
CA TYR A 24 -4.91 -2.88 1.17
C TYR A 24 -6.18 -3.24 1.96
N VAL A 25 -7.21 -2.39 1.86
CA VAL A 25 -8.48 -2.57 2.61
C VAL A 25 -9.69 -2.73 1.69
N GLY A 26 -9.46 -2.94 0.39
CA GLY A 26 -10.54 -3.04 -0.60
C GLY A 26 -10.93 -1.69 -1.18
N ASN A 27 -11.85 -1.71 -2.15
CA ASN A 27 -12.40 -0.50 -2.80
C ASN A 27 -11.33 0.48 -3.31
N ASN A 28 -10.20 -0.05 -3.81
CA ASN A 28 -9.08 0.76 -4.28
C ASN A 28 -8.46 1.65 -3.18
N GLN A 29 -8.57 1.25 -1.91
CA GLN A 29 -8.06 1.98 -0.74
C GLN A 29 -7.05 1.16 0.06
N TYR A 30 -6.16 1.86 0.76
CA TYR A 30 -5.17 1.26 1.65
C TYR A 30 -4.98 2.11 2.90
N ILE A 31 -4.45 1.50 3.96
CA ILE A 31 -4.04 2.18 5.20
C ILE A 31 -2.52 2.17 5.28
N HIS A 32 -1.93 3.30 5.66
CA HIS A 32 -0.49 3.43 5.89
C HIS A 32 -0.18 4.54 6.88
N ALA A 33 1.04 4.53 7.42
CA ALA A 33 1.60 5.68 8.11
C ALA A 33 2.15 6.66 7.06
N ALA A 34 1.44 7.76 6.79
CA ALA A 34 1.76 8.64 5.66
C ALA A 34 3.00 9.50 5.92
N THR A 35 2.83 10.61 6.64
CA THR A 35 3.92 11.50 7.05
C THR A 35 3.80 11.77 8.54
N PRO A 36 4.88 12.21 9.23
CA PRO A 36 4.83 12.48 10.66
C PRO A 36 3.68 13.43 11.09
N GLY A 37 3.30 14.38 10.24
CA GLY A 37 2.20 15.31 10.51
C GLY A 37 0.80 14.77 10.22
N GLN A 38 0.68 13.67 9.46
CA GLN A 38 -0.61 13.07 9.10
C GLN A 38 -0.91 11.79 9.90
N GLY A 39 0.13 11.07 10.34
CA GLY A 39 -0.01 9.81 11.06
C GLY A 39 -0.57 8.70 10.18
N VAL A 40 -1.40 7.84 10.78
CA VAL A 40 -2.02 6.70 10.10
C VAL A 40 -3.31 7.15 9.43
N ILE A 41 -3.37 7.00 8.10
CA ILE A 41 -4.52 7.43 7.31
C ILE A 41 -4.97 6.34 6.35
N LYS A 42 -6.22 6.44 5.91
CA LYS A 42 -6.76 5.68 4.78
C LYS A 42 -6.71 6.56 3.54
N GLN A 43 -6.15 6.02 2.45
CA GLN A 43 -5.98 6.74 1.19
C GLN A 43 -6.42 5.89 -0.01
N THR A 44 -6.85 6.54 -1.08
CA THR A 44 -7.18 5.90 -2.36
C THR A 44 -5.90 5.68 -3.16
N LEU A 45 -5.77 4.51 -3.80
CA LEU A 45 -4.69 4.24 -4.75
C LEU A 45 -4.76 5.23 -5.91
N SER A 46 -3.63 5.88 -6.18
CA SER A 46 -3.49 6.86 -7.26
C SER A 46 -2.38 6.43 -8.21
N SER A 47 -2.47 6.83 -9.48
CA SER A 47 -1.41 6.60 -10.46
C SER A 47 -0.09 7.30 -10.08
N TYR A 48 -0.17 8.42 -9.36
CA TYR A 48 0.99 9.18 -8.90
C TYR A 48 1.79 8.46 -7.81
N PHE A 49 1.11 7.74 -6.91
CA PHE A 49 1.72 7.02 -5.80
C PHE A 49 1.30 5.56 -5.81
N TYR A 50 1.48 4.90 -6.96
CA TYR A 50 1.07 3.51 -7.12
C TYR A 50 2.14 2.55 -6.57
N PRO A 51 1.77 1.53 -5.77
CA PRO A 51 2.72 0.58 -5.21
C PRO A 51 3.40 -0.27 -6.30
N SER A 52 4.63 -0.69 -6.01
CA SER A 52 5.47 -1.46 -6.91
C SER A 52 5.18 -2.96 -6.85
N VAL A 53 4.84 -3.47 -5.66
CA VAL A 53 4.51 -4.89 -5.45
C VAL A 53 3.43 -5.04 -4.39
N ALA A 54 2.58 -6.06 -4.55
CA ALA A 54 1.65 -6.52 -3.53
C ALA A 54 2.02 -7.93 -3.09
N LYS A 55 1.95 -8.21 -1.79
CA LYS A 55 2.25 -9.53 -1.22
C LYS A 55 1.19 -9.92 -0.20
N ARG A 56 0.65 -11.13 -0.38
CA ARG A 56 -0.19 -11.81 0.62
C ARG A 56 0.70 -12.59 1.58
N VAL A 57 0.43 -12.47 2.87
CA VAL A 57 1.25 -13.11 3.93
C VAL A 57 0.51 -14.28 4.61
N LEU A 58 -0.83 -14.30 4.54
CA LEU A 58 -1.68 -15.32 5.14
C LEU A 58 -2.01 -16.45 4.16
#